data_AF-A0A2T2TKZ5-F1
#
_entry.id   AF-A0A2T2TKZ5-F1
#
_cell.length_a   1.000
_cell.length_b   1.000
_cell.length_c   1.000
_cell.angle_alpha   90.00
_cell.angle_beta   90.00
_cell.angle_gamma   90.00
#
_symmetry.space_group_name_H-M   'P 1'
#
loop_
_entity.id
_entity.type
_entity.pdbx_description
1 polymer ?
#
loop_
_entity_poly.entity_id
_entity_poly.type
_entity_poly.pdbx_seq_one_letter_code
_entity_poly.pdbx_strand_id
1 'polypeptide(L)' 'MTASTDTSEHLDWLESEAIHIIRETEAQFDNPVLMFSGGKDSLTMIHLARKAFYPATVPFPILHVDTGHNFPEAIEFRDN' A
#
# COMPACT_ATOMS: atom_id res chain seq x y z
N MET A 1 17.93 21.33 11.86
CA MET A 1 17.58 21.03 10.46
C MET A 1 16.08 21.15 10.32
N THR A 2 15.57 22.28 9.84
CA THR A 2 14.15 22.43 9.51
C THR A 2 13.96 21.79 8.14
N ALA A 3 13.21 20.68 8.07
CA ALA A 3 12.80 20.12 6.80
C ALA A 3 12.04 21.19 5.99
N SER A 4 12.34 21.30 4.71
CA SER A 4 11.64 22.21 3.78
C SER A 4 10.16 21.82 3.71
N THR A 5 9.27 22.78 3.98
CA THR A 5 7.81 22.60 4.00
C THR A 5 7.25 22.02 2.70
N ASP A 6 7.90 22.34 1.58
CA ASP A 6 7.55 21.92 0.21
C ASP A 6 7.52 20.39 0.02
N THR A 7 8.46 19.67 0.66
CA THR A 7 8.47 18.20 0.61
C THR A 7 7.28 17.59 1.35
N SER A 8 6.83 18.22 2.45
CA SER A 8 5.65 17.76 3.18
C SER A 8 4.38 17.96 2.37
N GLU A 9 4.20 19.15 1.79
CA GLU A 9 3.01 19.46 0.97
C GLU A 9 2.90 18.55 -0.26
N HIS A 10 4.04 18.28 -0.91
CA HIS A 10 4.07 17.35 -2.03
C HIS A 10 3.70 15.91 -1.62
N LEU A 11 4.21 15.43 -0.49
CA LEU A 11 3.89 14.09 0.01
C LEU A 11 2.43 13.97 0.45
N ASP A 12 1.86 15.03 1.06
CA ASP A 12 0.45 15.08 1.43
C ASP A 12 -0.44 15.01 0.18
N TRP A 13 -0.05 15.70 -0.90
CA TRP A 13 -0.75 15.63 -2.18
C TRP A 13 -0.69 14.22 -2.78
N LEU A 14 0.49 13.61 -2.85
CA LEU A 14 0.67 12.25 -3.36
C LEU A 14 -0.12 11.21 -2.54
N GLU A 15 -0.12 11.36 -1.22
CA GLU A 15 -0.89 10.50 -0.33
C GLU A 15 -2.39 10.62 -0.58
N SER A 16 -2.90 11.85 -0.70
CA SER A 16 -4.31 12.10 -0.99
C SER A 16 -4.72 11.52 -2.35
N GLU A 17 -3.88 11.68 -3.38
CA GLU A 17 -4.11 11.14 -4.72
C GLU A 17 -4.14 9.60 -4.69
N ALA A 18 -3.16 8.97 -4.04
CA ALA A 18 -3.11 7.52 -3.95
C ALA A 18 -4.31 6.93 -3.18
N ILE A 19 -4.72 7.56 -2.08
CA ILE A 19 -5.93 7.16 -1.33
C ILE A 19 -7.18 7.26 -2.20
N HIS A 20 -7.31 8.33 -2.98
CA HIS A 20 -8.42 8.51 -3.90
C HIS A 20 -8.48 7.39 -4.94
N ILE A 21 -7.35 7.08 -5.59
CA ILE A 21 -7.26 6.00 -6.59
C ILE A 21 -7.63 4.65 -5.98
N ILE A 22 -7.16 4.35 -4.76
CA ILE A 22 -7.47 3.08 -4.07
C ILE A 22 -8.99 2.95 -3.81
N ARG A 23 -9.64 4.02 -3.35
CA ARG A 23 -11.09 4.02 -3.09
C ARG A 23 -11.90 3.88 -4.37
N GLU A 24 -11.53 4.57 -5.44
CA GLU A 24 -12.19 4.44 -6.73
C GLU A 24 -12.02 3.02 -7.30
N THR A 25 -10.83 2.43 -7.17
CA THR A 25 -10.59 1.05 -7.60
C THR A 25 -11.49 0.07 -6.85
N GLU A 26 -11.70 0.28 -5.56
CA GLU A 26 -12.62 -0.55 -4.79
C GLU A 26 -14.09 -0.34 -5.19
N ALA A 27 -14.50 0.91 -5.42
CA ALA A 27 -15.87 1.25 -5.78
C ALA A 27 -16.27 0.79 -7.20
N GLN A 28 -15.31 0.70 -8.13
CA GLN A 28 -15.58 0.44 -9.55
C GLN A 28 -15.34 -1.01 -9.99
N PHE A 29 -14.64 -1.83 -9.20
CA PHE A 29 -14.27 -3.19 -9.59
C PHE A 29 -14.82 -4.23 -8.60
N ASP A 30 -15.32 -5.36 -9.12
CA ASP A 30 -15.93 -6.40 -8.29
C ASP A 30 -14.90 -7.23 -7.47
N ASN A 31 -13.68 -7.41 -8.00
CA ASN A 31 -12.66 -8.28 -7.40
C ASN A 31 -11.26 -7.64 -7.45
N PRO A 32 -11.06 -6.47 -6.82
CA PRO A 32 -9.74 -5.87 -6.76
C PRO A 32 -8.83 -6.70 -5.85
N VAL A 33 -7.52 -6.64 -6.12
CA VAL A 33 -6.48 -7.28 -5.31
C VAL A 33 -5.27 -6.37 -5.24
N LEU A 34 -4.68 -6.24 -4.05
CA LEU A 34 -3.43 -5.52 -3.89
C LEU A 34 -2.26 -6.49 -4.03
N MET A 35 -1.49 -6.32 -5.11
CA MET A 35 -0.29 -7.12 -5.37
C MET A 35 0.82 -6.72 -4.39
N PHE A 36 1.32 -7.68 -3.61
CA PHE A 36 2.33 -7.47 -2.58
C PHE A 36 3.60 -8.27 -2.86
N SER A 37 4.73 -7.58 -2.96
CA SER A 37 6.03 -8.20 -3.23
C SER A 37 6.91 -8.37 -1.99
N GLY A 38 6.56 -7.77 -0.85
CA GLY A 38 7.45 -7.68 0.31
C GLY A 38 8.46 -6.52 0.23
N GLY A 39 8.50 -5.78 -0.89
CA GLY A 39 9.36 -4.63 -1.07
C GLY A 39 8.77 -3.32 -0.55
N LYS A 40 9.62 -2.28 -0.48
CA LYS A 40 9.27 -0.94 0.03
C LYS A 40 8.02 -0.34 -0.61
N ASP A 41 7.87 -0.48 -1.93
CA ASP A 41 6.77 0.17 -2.66
C ASP A 41 5.44 -0.51 -2.30
N SER A 42 5.43 -1.84 -2.26
CA SER A 42 4.24 -2.59 -1.86
C SER A 42 3.86 -2.39 -0.38
N LEU A 43 4.85 -2.14 0.49
CA LEU A 43 4.60 -1.78 1.89
C LEU A 43 3.97 -0.39 2.00
N THR A 44 4.47 0.59 1.24
CA THR A 44 3.85 1.91 1.14
C THR A 44 2.42 1.80 0.63
N MET A 45 2.16 0.99 -0.40
CA MET A 45 0.80 0.76 -0.92
C MET A 45 -0.13 0.13 0.12
N ILE A 46 0.34 -0.85 0.90
CA ILE A 46 -0.46 -1.41 2.01
C ILE A 46 -0.77 -0.35 3.06
N HIS A 47 0.22 0.49 3.41
CA HIS A 47 0.01 1.59 4.35
C HIS A 47 -1.07 2.56 3.86
N LEU A 48 -0.99 2.97 2.59
CA LEU A 48 -1.97 3.84 1.95
C LEU A 48 -3.35 3.20 1.89
N ALA A 49 -3.45 1.90 1.57
CA ALA A 49 -4.71 1.16 1.59
C ALA A 49 -5.33 1.15 2.99
N ARG A 50 -4.54 0.94 4.05
CA ARG A 50 -5.02 1.03 5.44
C ARG A 50 -5.54 2.43 5.77
N LYS A 51 -4.86 3.49 5.30
CA LYS A 51 -5.34 4.88 5.48
C LYS A 51 -6.62 5.14 4.70
N ALA A 52 -6.74 4.60 3.49
CA ALA A 52 -7.89 4.78 2.63
C ALA A 52 -9.19 4.24 3.26
N PHE A 53 -9.13 3.13 4.00
CA PHE A 53 -10.32 2.50 4.57
C PHE A 53 -10.47 2.66 6.09
N TYR A 54 -9.51 3.30 6.77
CA TYR A 54 -9.63 3.55 8.21
C TYR A 54 -10.96 4.27 8.55
N PRO A 55 -11.71 3.83 9.58
CA PRO A 55 -11.39 2.80 10.57
C PRO A 55 -11.78 1.37 10.18
N ALA A 56 -12.37 1.15 9.01
CA ALA A 56 -12.70 -0.17 8.51
C ALA A 56 -11.46 -0.95 8.05
N THR A 57 -11.62 -2.25 7.86
CA THR A 57 -10.62 -3.11 7.23
C THR A 57 -10.56 -2.86 5.73
N VAL A 58 -9.40 -3.11 5.11
CA VAL A 58 -9.25 -3.08 3.65
C VAL A 58 -10.20 -4.14 3.05
N PRO A 59 -11.12 -3.78 2.13
CA PRO A 59 -12.20 -4.66 1.67
C PRO A 59 -11.79 -5.59 0.52
N PHE A 60 -10.49 -5.72 0.24
CA PHE A 60 -9.96 -6.57 -0.81
C PHE A 60 -8.73 -7.36 -0.34
N PRO A 61 -8.49 -8.54 -0.94
CA PRO A 61 -7.34 -9.37 -0.59
C PRO A 61 -6.01 -8.72 -0.97
N ILE A 62 -4.96 -9.15 -0.27
CA ILE A 62 -3.56 -8.89 -0.59
C ILE A 62 -2.98 -10.18 -1.17
N LEU A 63 -2.30 -10.11 -2.30
CA LEU A 63 -1.76 -11.29 -2.99
C LEU A 63 -0.25 -11.18 -3.18
N HIS A 64 0.47 -12.19 -2.70
CA HIS A 64 1.89 -12.37 -2.95
C HIS A 64 2.12 -13.52 -3.94
N VAL A 65 2.91 -13.28 -4.98
CA VAL A 65 3.35 -14.32 -5.90
C VAL A 65 4.68 -14.86 -5.41
N ASP A 66 4.67 -16.06 -4.83
CA ASP A 66 5.90 -16.73 -4.43
C ASP A 66 6.54 -17.42 -5.64
N THR A 67 7.75 -16.97 -5.98
CA THR A 67 8.53 -17.51 -7.11
C THR A 67 9.45 -18.65 -6.69
N GLY A 68 9.56 -18.94 -5.39
CA GLY A 68 10.58 -19.84 -4.83
C GLY A 68 11.99 -19.23 -4.73
N HIS A 69 12.18 -17.99 -5.18
CA HIS A 69 13.48 -17.28 -5.18
C HIS A 69 13.49 -16.03 -4.29
N ASN A 70 12.47 -15.87 -3.45
CA ASN A 70 12.38 -14.76 -2.50
C ASN A 70 13.46 -14.88 -1.42
N PHE A 71 13.97 -13.74 -0.95
CA PHE A 71 14.87 -13.72 0.19
C PHE A 71 14.15 -14.28 1.42
N PRO A 72 14.75 -15.21 2.18
CA PRO A 72 14.15 -15.75 3.40
C PRO A 72 13.70 -14.66 4.37
N GLU A 73 14.48 -13.59 4.50
CA GLU A 73 14.19 -12.45 5.36
C GLU A 73 12.94 -11.67 4.93
N ALA A 74 12.68 -11.58 3.62
CA ALA A 74 11.48 -10.92 3.09
C ALA A 74 10.22 -11.76 3.35
N ILE A 75 10.35 -13.09 3.31
CA ILE A 75 9.25 -14.01 3.67
C ILE A 75 8.99 -13.95 5.17
N GLU A 76 10.03 -14.00 6.01
CA GLU A 76 9.91 -13.90 7.45
C GLU A 76 9.25 -12.58 7.89
N PHE A 77 9.64 -11.46 7.28
CA PHE A 77 9.06 -10.15 7.54
C PHE A 77 7.58 -10.04 7.11
N ARG A 78 7.16 -10.77 6.06
CA ARG A 78 5.76 -10.79 5.63
C ARG A 78 4.87 -11.55 6.61
N ASP A 79 5.38 -12.67 7.14
CA ASP A 79 4.58 -13.65 7.87
C ASP A 79 4.43 -13.33 9.37
N ASN A 80 5.29 -12.46 9.94
CA ASN A 80 5.30 -12.08 11.35
C ASN A 80 5.02 -10.58 11.56
#